data_AF-A0A3N1SS54-F1
#
_entry.id   AF-A0A3N1SS54-F1
#
_cell.length_a   1.000
_cell.length_b   1.000
_cell.length_c   1.000
_cell.angle_alpha   90.00
_cell.angle_beta   90.00
_cell.angle_gamma   90.00
#
_symmetry.space_group_name_H-M   'P 1'
#
loop_
_entity.id
_entity.type
_entity.pdbx_description
1 polymer ?
#
loop_
_entity_poly.entity_id
_entity_poly.type
_entity_poly.pdbx_seq_one_letter_code
_entity_poly.pdbx_strand_id
1 'polypeptide(L)'
;MATLPNPLRSPADAGLELPPGTLVTDTIDGTWDEPLLWYGDEPASPGSWAALRTLGRPVGLLPVLIDGGARGQWPERWDLGPARTTYPGDHDAEDVLSEAWEAYAADELDLDDSASAWPGPAPTPAEAGPDTPDGLAGEIADQLIDMGFAPAGMRGALVPARRSADIPAAIGWSGPLNHENDVARLCAVLRSWEDRFGARVVVLGFDTMVVSVSRPPTTTAEAEALAAEHFAFCPDNIQQSTLNTLPAYAEKALLNQESWAFWWD
;
A
#
# COMPACT_ATOMS: atom_id res chain seq x y z
N MET A 1 -23.41 9.12 -2.80
CA MET A 1 -23.08 7.69 -2.61
C MET A 1 -23.38 6.94 -3.89
N ALA A 2 -22.39 6.79 -4.77
CA ALA A 2 -22.51 5.85 -5.87
C ALA A 2 -22.39 4.44 -5.28
N THR A 3 -23.49 3.70 -5.21
CA THR A 3 -23.48 2.30 -4.79
C THR A 3 -22.83 1.46 -5.89
N LEU A 4 -21.76 0.75 -5.55
CA LEU A 4 -20.99 -0.10 -6.46
C LEU A 4 -21.89 -1.22 -7.06
N PRO A 5 -21.75 -1.55 -8.36
CA PRO A 5 -22.64 -2.48 -9.08
C PRO A 5 -22.54 -3.96 -8.66
N ASN A 6 -21.67 -4.32 -7.72
CA ASN A 6 -21.62 -5.66 -7.12
C ASN A 6 -21.02 -5.55 -5.70
N PRO A 7 -21.80 -5.78 -4.63
CA PRO A 7 -21.27 -5.68 -3.27
C PRO A 7 -20.19 -6.75 -3.06
N LEU A 8 -19.04 -6.33 -2.53
CA LEU A 8 -18.01 -7.26 -2.07
C LEU A 8 -18.59 -8.07 -0.91
N ARG A 9 -18.18 -9.34 -0.78
CA ARG A 9 -18.60 -10.14 0.36
C ARG A 9 -17.71 -9.82 1.56
N SER A 10 -18.34 -9.66 2.72
CA SER A 10 -17.62 -9.63 3.98
C SER A 10 -16.88 -10.96 4.20
N PRO A 11 -15.75 -10.98 4.93
CA PRO A 11 -15.09 -12.21 5.33
C PRO A 11 -16.02 -13.18 6.09
N ALA A 12 -17.00 -12.67 6.84
CA ALA A 12 -17.97 -13.50 7.58
C ALA A 12 -18.99 -14.21 6.67
N ASP A 13 -19.43 -13.56 5.58
CA ASP A 13 -20.47 -14.07 4.68
C ASP A 13 -19.91 -14.69 3.38
N ALA A 14 -18.58 -14.76 3.29
CA ALA A 14 -17.88 -15.34 2.15
C ALA A 14 -18.06 -16.87 2.04
N GLY A 15 -18.48 -17.55 3.11
CA GLY A 15 -18.61 -19.01 3.15
C GLY A 15 -17.25 -19.73 3.08
N LEU A 16 -16.18 -19.03 3.47
CA LEU A 16 -14.84 -19.59 3.58
C LEU A 16 -14.65 -20.25 4.95
N GLU A 17 -13.97 -21.38 4.99
CA GLU A 17 -13.40 -21.89 6.23
C GLU A 17 -12.11 -21.12 6.53
N LEU A 18 -12.26 -20.02 7.29
CA LEU A 18 -11.13 -19.19 7.72
C LEU A 18 -10.39 -19.88 8.89
N PRO A 19 -9.04 -19.80 8.93
CA PRO A 19 -8.27 -20.18 10.12
C PRO A 19 -8.70 -19.36 11.36
N PRO A 20 -8.28 -19.77 12.58
CA PRO A 20 -8.42 -18.94 13.77
C PRO A 20 -7.88 -17.53 13.54
N GLY A 21 -8.68 -16.54 13.88
CA GLY A 21 -8.38 -15.15 13.61
C GLY A 21 -9.49 -14.22 14.07
N THR A 22 -9.23 -12.94 13.93
CA THR A 22 -10.10 -11.87 14.38
C THR A 22 -10.77 -11.18 13.19
N LEU A 23 -12.08 -10.96 13.32
CA LEU A 23 -12.87 -10.13 12.40
C LEU A 23 -12.91 -8.71 12.96
N VAL A 24 -12.40 -7.76 12.20
CA VAL A 24 -12.28 -6.37 12.63
C VAL A 24 -13.51 -5.60 12.18
N THR A 25 -14.28 -5.11 13.14
CA THR A 25 -15.46 -4.25 12.92
C THR A 25 -15.33 -2.89 13.60
N ASP A 26 -14.31 -2.69 14.44
CA ASP A 26 -14.13 -1.43 15.16
C ASP A 26 -13.56 -0.34 14.24
N THR A 27 -14.17 0.84 14.29
CA THR A 27 -13.76 2.05 13.54
C THR A 27 -13.73 3.25 14.47
N ILE A 28 -13.10 4.35 14.04
CA ILE A 28 -13.08 5.62 14.78
C ILE A 28 -14.50 6.20 15.00
N ASP A 29 -15.46 5.84 14.14
CA ASP A 29 -16.85 6.30 14.20
C ASP A 29 -17.79 5.28 14.87
N GLY A 30 -17.26 4.21 15.47
CA GLY A 30 -17.99 3.14 16.14
C GLY A 30 -17.90 1.80 15.41
N THR A 31 -18.81 0.87 15.70
CA THR A 31 -18.82 -0.46 15.08
C THR A 31 -19.37 -0.39 13.64
N TRP A 32 -18.64 -0.97 12.69
CA TRP A 32 -19.07 -1.17 11.31
C TRP A 32 -20.01 -2.37 11.17
N ASP A 33 -20.98 -2.29 10.27
CA ASP A 33 -22.02 -3.32 10.10
C ASP A 33 -21.45 -4.66 9.58
N GLU A 34 -20.37 -4.61 8.80
CA GLU A 34 -19.69 -5.79 8.24
C GLU A 34 -18.20 -5.81 8.63
N PRO A 35 -17.54 -6.97 8.76
CA PRO A 35 -16.10 -6.97 9.01
C PRO A 35 -15.30 -6.31 7.88
N LEU A 36 -14.45 -5.34 8.24
CA LEU A 36 -13.54 -4.65 7.32
C LEU A 36 -12.42 -5.56 6.85
N LEU A 37 -11.96 -6.46 7.72
CA LEU A 37 -10.99 -7.48 7.40
C LEU A 37 -11.10 -8.66 8.37
N TRP A 38 -10.58 -9.80 7.94
CA TRP A 38 -10.16 -10.88 8.82
C TRP A 38 -8.64 -10.91 8.88
N TYR A 39 -8.04 -11.18 10.05
CA TYR A 39 -6.62 -11.51 10.15
C TYR A 39 -6.36 -12.64 11.15
N GLY A 40 -5.37 -13.48 10.87
CA GLY A 40 -5.06 -14.66 11.66
C GLY A 40 -4.50 -14.34 13.05
N ASP A 41 -4.75 -15.22 14.03
CA ASP A 41 -4.25 -15.04 15.41
C ASP A 41 -2.74 -15.34 15.53
N GLU A 42 -2.22 -16.19 14.66
CA GLU A 42 -0.85 -16.64 14.65
C GLU A 42 -0.01 -15.91 13.58
N PRO A 43 1.31 -15.76 13.80
CA PRO A 43 2.22 -15.26 12.77
C PRO A 43 2.14 -16.09 11.48
N ALA A 44 2.22 -15.41 10.34
CA ALA A 44 2.31 -16.03 9.04
C ALA A 44 3.65 -16.77 8.89
N SER A 45 3.62 -17.93 8.23
CA SER A 45 4.80 -18.64 7.74
C SER A 45 4.98 -18.42 6.22
N PRO A 46 6.16 -18.72 5.65
CA PRO A 46 6.31 -18.75 4.19
C PRO A 46 5.20 -19.58 3.50
N GLY A 47 4.70 -19.08 2.38
CA GLY A 47 3.54 -19.59 1.64
C GLY A 47 2.17 -19.09 2.12
N SER A 48 2.08 -18.43 3.28
CA SER A 48 0.80 -17.98 3.84
C SER A 48 0.08 -16.99 2.93
N TRP A 49 0.81 -16.01 2.38
CA TRP A 49 0.22 -15.00 1.49
C TRP A 49 -0.39 -15.63 0.23
N ALA A 50 0.35 -16.54 -0.41
CA ALA A 50 -0.12 -17.26 -1.61
C ALA A 50 -1.32 -18.19 -1.31
N ALA A 51 -1.34 -18.82 -0.13
CA ALA A 51 -2.48 -19.62 0.32
C ALA A 51 -3.73 -18.75 0.51
N LEU A 52 -3.60 -17.60 1.18
CA LEU A 52 -4.70 -16.64 1.35
C LEU A 52 -5.16 -16.06 0.01
N ARG A 53 -4.22 -15.78 -0.91
CA ARG A 53 -4.55 -15.36 -2.28
C ARG A 53 -5.49 -16.35 -2.97
N THR A 54 -5.18 -17.64 -2.85
CA THR A 54 -5.95 -18.73 -3.44
C THR A 54 -7.31 -18.88 -2.77
N LEU A 55 -7.35 -18.79 -1.44
CA LEU A 55 -8.57 -18.91 -0.63
C LEU A 55 -9.57 -17.77 -0.90
N GLY A 56 -9.09 -16.52 -0.95
CA GLY A 56 -9.93 -15.33 -1.10
C GLY A 56 -10.39 -15.03 -2.53
N ARG A 57 -9.66 -15.53 -3.55
CA ARG A 57 -9.93 -15.24 -4.98
C ARG A 57 -11.38 -15.48 -5.42
N PRO A 58 -12.04 -16.61 -5.06
CA PRO A 58 -13.39 -16.91 -5.54
C PRO A 58 -14.47 -15.96 -4.99
N VAL A 59 -14.18 -15.27 -3.88
CA VAL A 59 -15.15 -14.49 -3.11
C VAL A 59 -14.84 -12.99 -3.08
N GLY A 60 -13.76 -12.56 -3.75
CA GLY A 60 -13.38 -11.14 -3.82
C GLY A 60 -12.66 -10.63 -2.58
N LEU A 61 -11.94 -11.51 -1.87
CA LEU A 61 -11.05 -11.12 -0.78
C LEU A 61 -9.60 -11.17 -1.26
N LEU A 62 -8.81 -10.15 -0.91
CA LEU A 62 -7.41 -10.03 -1.25
C LEU A 62 -6.52 -10.18 -0.01
N PRO A 63 -5.38 -10.86 -0.16
CA PRO A 63 -4.43 -11.06 0.92
C PRO A 63 -3.60 -9.80 1.19
N VAL A 64 -3.28 -9.59 2.46
CA VAL A 64 -2.27 -8.63 2.92
C VAL A 64 -1.66 -9.16 4.21
N LEU A 65 -0.40 -8.88 4.48
CA LEU A 65 0.23 -9.11 5.78
C LEU A 65 0.00 -7.88 6.66
N ILE A 66 -0.34 -8.12 7.92
CA ILE A 66 -0.52 -7.09 8.94
C ILE A 66 0.69 -7.12 9.86
N ASP A 67 1.42 -6.01 9.94
CA ASP A 67 2.49 -5.80 10.89
C ASP A 67 2.00 -4.98 12.08
N GLY A 68 2.01 -5.58 13.27
CA GLY A 68 1.66 -4.89 14.52
C GLY A 68 2.71 -3.87 14.97
N GLY A 69 3.87 -3.84 14.31
CA GLY A 69 5.00 -2.96 14.62
C GLY A 69 5.60 -3.23 16.01
N ALA A 70 6.56 -2.38 16.41
CA ALA A 70 7.25 -2.51 17.70
C ALA A 70 6.33 -2.34 18.92
N ARG A 71 5.18 -1.68 18.75
CA ARG A 71 4.19 -1.44 19.81
C ARG A 71 3.11 -2.53 19.88
N GLY A 72 3.10 -3.49 18.95
CA GLY A 72 2.07 -4.54 18.86
C GLY A 72 0.66 -3.96 18.70
N GLN A 73 0.53 -2.87 17.93
CA GLN A 73 -0.75 -2.26 17.61
C GLN A 73 -1.36 -2.95 16.40
N TRP A 74 -2.47 -3.64 16.61
CA TRP A 74 -3.21 -4.37 15.58
C TRP A 74 -4.38 -3.53 15.04
N PRO A 75 -5.02 -3.92 13.93
CA PRO A 75 -6.00 -3.09 13.21
C PRO A 75 -7.15 -2.53 14.06
N GLU A 76 -7.53 -3.20 15.15
CA GLU A 76 -8.54 -2.74 16.11
C GLU A 76 -8.13 -1.45 16.84
N ARG A 77 -6.86 -1.07 16.78
CA ARG A 77 -6.29 0.14 17.39
C ARG A 77 -5.76 1.14 16.35
N TRP A 78 -6.04 0.91 15.07
CA TRP A 78 -5.56 1.77 14.00
C TRP A 78 -6.53 2.91 13.65
N ASP A 79 -7.59 3.10 14.45
CA ASP A 79 -8.59 4.15 14.21
C ASP A 79 -9.14 4.17 12.77
N LEU A 80 -9.38 2.98 12.23
CA LEU A 80 -9.89 2.76 10.87
C LEU A 80 -11.14 3.62 10.61
N GLY A 81 -11.25 4.22 9.43
CA GLY A 81 -12.27 5.22 9.10
C GLY A 81 -12.91 5.06 7.72
N PRO A 82 -13.49 3.90 7.36
CA PRO A 82 -14.02 3.65 6.01
C PRO A 82 -15.15 4.62 5.59
N ALA A 83 -15.94 5.15 6.54
CA ALA A 83 -16.95 6.19 6.23
C ALA A 83 -16.36 7.55 5.83
N ARG A 84 -15.10 7.80 6.20
CA ARG A 84 -14.37 9.04 5.91
C ARG A 84 -13.51 8.91 4.65
N THR A 85 -13.45 7.72 4.07
CA THR A 85 -12.70 7.43 2.86
C THR A 85 -13.60 7.50 1.65
N THR A 86 -13.20 8.27 0.63
CA THR A 86 -13.95 8.35 -0.62
C THR A 86 -13.64 7.15 -1.53
N TYR A 87 -14.19 7.09 -2.74
CA TYR A 87 -13.89 6.01 -3.66
C TYR A 87 -12.59 6.30 -4.44
N PRO A 88 -11.59 5.40 -4.46
CA PRO A 88 -10.33 5.67 -5.17
C PRO A 88 -10.46 5.91 -6.68
N GLY A 89 -11.60 5.55 -7.30
CA GLY A 89 -11.84 5.80 -8.71
C GLY A 89 -12.41 7.18 -9.02
N ASP A 90 -12.71 7.98 -7.99
CA ASP A 90 -13.16 9.35 -8.14
C ASP A 90 -11.98 10.34 -8.18
N HIS A 91 -10.74 9.86 -8.02
CA HIS A 91 -9.51 10.67 -8.05
C HIS A 91 -8.62 10.30 -9.22
N ASP A 92 -7.90 11.30 -9.74
CA ASP A 92 -6.82 11.12 -10.72
C ASP A 92 -5.47 11.05 -10.01
N ALA A 93 -4.62 10.10 -10.41
CA ALA A 93 -3.33 9.88 -9.75
C ALA A 93 -2.34 11.02 -9.99
N GLU A 94 -2.34 11.64 -11.17
CA GLU A 94 -1.44 12.74 -11.50
C GLU A 94 -1.86 14.03 -10.79
N ASP A 95 -3.17 14.29 -10.68
CA ASP A 95 -3.69 15.40 -9.89
C ASP A 95 -3.27 15.26 -8.41
N VAL A 96 -3.43 14.07 -7.82
CA VAL A 96 -3.01 13.81 -6.42
C VAL A 96 -1.50 14.03 -6.23
N LEU A 97 -0.67 13.49 -7.13
CA LEU A 97 0.79 13.62 -7.04
C LEU A 97 1.26 15.06 -7.24
N SER A 98 0.70 15.78 -8.21
CA SER A 98 1.07 17.17 -8.49
C SER A 98 0.66 18.10 -7.35
N GLU A 99 -0.54 17.95 -6.78
CA GLU A 99 -0.98 18.71 -5.60
C GLU A 99 -0.06 18.46 -4.39
N ALA A 100 0.30 17.20 -4.13
CA ALA A 100 1.21 16.87 -3.03
C ALA A 100 2.63 17.39 -3.29
N TRP A 101 3.13 17.31 -4.51
CA TRP A 101 4.42 17.88 -4.89
C TRP A 101 4.46 19.39 -4.66
N GLU A 102 3.44 20.12 -5.12
CA GLU A 102 3.34 21.57 -4.91
C GLU A 102 3.28 21.95 -3.43
N ALA A 103 2.70 21.10 -2.58
CA ALA A 103 2.62 21.31 -1.15
C ALA A 103 3.97 21.14 -0.42
N TYR A 104 4.83 20.22 -0.87
CA TYR A 104 6.02 19.81 -0.11
C TYR A 104 7.36 20.14 -0.78
N ALA A 105 7.46 20.07 -2.11
CA ALA A 105 8.74 19.99 -2.80
C ALA A 105 9.61 21.25 -2.65
N ALA A 106 9.02 22.43 -2.69
CA ALA A 106 9.79 23.68 -2.57
C ALA A 106 10.46 23.83 -1.20
N ASP A 107 9.71 23.56 -0.13
CA ASP A 107 10.19 23.74 1.25
C ASP A 107 11.16 22.63 1.68
N GLU A 108 10.94 21.41 1.19
CA GLU A 108 11.57 20.22 1.77
C GLU A 108 12.75 19.67 0.95
N LEU A 109 12.81 19.98 -0.35
CA LEU A 109 13.91 19.57 -1.23
C LEU A 109 14.91 20.71 -1.49
N ASP A 110 14.70 21.89 -0.89
CA ASP A 110 15.52 23.11 -1.09
C ASP A 110 15.73 23.42 -2.59
N LEU A 111 14.65 23.24 -3.37
CA LEU A 111 14.66 23.44 -4.82
C LEU A 111 14.52 24.93 -5.16
N ASP A 112 15.20 25.36 -6.22
CA ASP A 112 14.93 26.68 -6.78
C ASP A 112 13.57 26.72 -7.51
N ASP A 113 13.05 27.93 -7.74
CA ASP A 113 11.75 28.16 -8.40
C ASP A 113 11.62 27.49 -9.78
N SER A 114 12.72 27.10 -10.43
CA SER A 114 12.71 26.42 -11.73
C SER A 114 12.66 24.90 -11.64
N ALA A 115 13.07 24.34 -10.50
CA ALA A 115 13.03 22.91 -10.19
C ALA A 115 11.81 22.51 -9.33
N SER A 116 11.05 23.47 -8.80
CA SER A 116 9.85 23.22 -7.99
C SER A 116 8.61 22.82 -8.79
N ALA A 117 8.61 22.95 -10.12
CA ALA A 117 7.51 22.49 -10.96
C ALA A 117 7.41 20.95 -10.95
N TRP A 118 6.19 20.42 -10.92
CA TRP A 118 5.93 18.98 -10.99
C TRP A 118 6.55 18.38 -12.27
N PRO A 119 7.47 17.39 -12.16
CA PRO A 119 8.15 16.80 -13.33
C PRO A 119 7.24 15.91 -14.20
N GLY A 120 6.01 15.63 -13.77
CA GLY A 120 5.10 14.71 -14.45
C GLY A 120 5.27 13.26 -13.97
N PRO A 121 4.34 12.36 -14.33
CA PRO A 121 4.42 10.97 -13.95
C PRO A 121 5.59 10.26 -14.65
N ALA A 122 6.24 9.38 -13.90
CA ALA A 122 7.26 8.46 -14.39
C ALA A 122 6.71 7.61 -15.55
N PRO A 123 7.52 7.37 -16.59
CA PRO A 123 7.11 6.53 -17.70
C PRO A 123 6.93 5.08 -17.23
N THR A 124 6.02 4.35 -17.87
CA THR A 124 5.91 2.90 -17.70
C THR A 124 7.20 2.24 -18.20
N PRO A 125 7.91 1.45 -17.37
CA PRO A 125 9.16 0.79 -17.79
C PRO A 125 8.96 -0.08 -19.03
N ALA A 126 9.88 -0.04 -19.98
CA ALA A 126 9.74 -0.77 -21.23
C ALA A 126 9.86 -2.29 -21.06
N GLU A 127 10.62 -2.74 -20.06
CA GLU A 127 10.79 -4.16 -19.76
C GLU A 127 9.54 -4.74 -19.10
N ALA A 128 9.15 -5.92 -19.57
CA ALA A 128 8.07 -6.69 -18.98
C ALA A 128 8.59 -7.41 -17.73
N GLY A 129 7.80 -7.36 -16.66
CA GLY A 129 8.06 -8.03 -15.41
C GLY A 129 7.74 -9.53 -15.49
N PRO A 130 7.93 -10.30 -14.41
CA PRO A 130 7.49 -11.69 -14.37
C PRO A 130 6.00 -11.79 -14.70
N ASP A 131 5.61 -12.90 -15.34
CA ASP A 131 4.28 -13.10 -15.94
C ASP A 131 3.11 -13.06 -14.92
N THR A 132 3.41 -13.02 -13.61
CA THR A 132 2.40 -12.95 -12.55
C THR A 132 2.81 -12.00 -11.41
N PRO A 133 2.29 -10.75 -11.37
CA PRO A 133 2.52 -9.84 -10.25
C PRO A 133 2.11 -10.43 -8.88
N ASP A 134 1.03 -11.21 -8.85
CA ASP A 134 0.59 -11.90 -7.63
C ASP A 134 1.58 -13.00 -7.19
N GLY A 135 2.31 -13.61 -8.12
CA GLY A 135 3.35 -14.60 -7.80
C GLY A 135 4.54 -13.96 -7.11
N LEU A 136 5.06 -12.86 -7.68
CA LEU A 136 6.13 -12.07 -7.07
C LEU A 136 5.72 -11.49 -5.72
N ALA A 137 4.49 -11.00 -5.58
CA ALA A 137 3.98 -10.53 -4.29
C ALA A 137 4.05 -11.61 -3.19
N GLY A 138 3.75 -12.87 -3.54
CA GLY A 138 3.92 -14.01 -2.64
C GLY A 138 5.38 -14.27 -2.28
N GLU A 139 6.29 -14.20 -3.25
CA GLU A 139 7.74 -14.37 -3.01
C GLU A 139 8.31 -13.27 -2.11
N ILE A 140 7.94 -12.01 -2.34
CA ILE A 140 8.33 -10.87 -1.49
C ILE A 140 7.74 -11.02 -0.08
N ALA A 141 6.49 -11.47 0.05
CA ALA A 141 5.89 -11.77 1.34
C ALA A 141 6.69 -12.84 2.12
N ASP A 142 7.10 -13.91 1.45
CA ASP A 142 7.90 -14.97 2.05
C ASP A 142 9.28 -14.47 2.50
N GLN A 143 9.94 -13.66 1.67
CA GLN A 143 11.21 -13.02 2.04
C GLN A 143 11.08 -12.12 3.27
N LEU A 144 10.01 -11.31 3.36
CA LEU A 144 9.75 -10.42 4.50
C LEU A 144 9.52 -11.21 5.80
N ILE A 145 8.79 -12.34 5.72
CA ILE A 145 8.58 -13.26 6.84
C ILE A 145 9.92 -13.87 7.29
N ASP A 146 10.73 -14.37 6.37
CA ASP A 146 12.01 -15.02 6.66
C ASP A 146 13.05 -14.06 7.25
N MET A 147 13.04 -12.79 6.82
CA MET A 147 13.91 -11.75 7.40
C MET A 147 13.55 -11.42 8.85
N GLY A 148 12.31 -11.67 9.29
CA GLY A 148 11.92 -11.58 10.70
C GLY A 148 12.00 -10.17 11.29
N PHE A 149 11.81 -9.13 10.48
CA PHE A 149 11.93 -7.72 10.93
C PHE A 149 10.84 -7.28 11.90
N ALA A 150 9.68 -7.95 11.90
CA ALA A 150 8.56 -7.67 12.80
C ALA A 150 8.72 -8.46 14.12
N PRO A 151 9.03 -7.83 15.27
CA PRO A 151 9.27 -8.55 16.53
C PRO A 151 8.05 -9.34 17.03
N ALA A 152 6.84 -8.89 16.69
CA ALA A 152 5.58 -9.56 17.02
C ALA A 152 5.13 -10.58 15.95
N GLY A 153 5.89 -10.71 14.86
CA GLY A 153 5.50 -11.46 13.66
C GLY A 153 4.43 -10.75 12.84
N MET A 154 4.50 -10.90 11.51
CA MET A 154 3.43 -10.44 10.62
C MET A 154 2.30 -11.48 10.59
N ARG A 155 1.05 -11.04 10.49
CA ARG A 155 -0.13 -11.93 10.45
C ARG A 155 -0.82 -11.84 9.10
N GLY A 156 -1.27 -12.96 8.56
CA GLY A 156 -2.00 -12.98 7.29
C GLY A 156 -3.42 -12.44 7.45
N ALA A 157 -3.89 -11.63 6.50
CA ALA A 157 -5.22 -11.05 6.49
C ALA A 157 -5.91 -11.19 5.13
N LEU A 158 -7.25 -11.07 5.14
CA LEU A 158 -8.11 -11.03 3.97
C LEU A 158 -9.02 -9.80 4.04
N VAL A 159 -8.96 -8.99 2.98
CA VAL A 159 -9.67 -7.72 2.87
C VAL A 159 -10.63 -7.77 1.67
N PRO A 160 -11.90 -7.37 1.81
CA PRO A 160 -12.81 -7.20 0.68
C PRO A 160 -12.33 -6.02 -0.19
N ALA A 161 -11.70 -6.34 -1.32
CA ALA A 161 -11.20 -5.34 -2.26
C ALA A 161 -11.21 -5.89 -3.70
N ARG A 162 -11.40 -5.00 -4.69
CA ARG A 162 -11.41 -5.39 -6.11
C ARG A 162 -10.00 -5.46 -6.72
N ARG A 163 -9.08 -4.70 -6.14
CA ARG A 163 -7.69 -4.51 -6.57
C ARG A 163 -6.80 -4.43 -5.35
N SER A 164 -5.54 -4.82 -5.49
CA SER A 164 -4.60 -4.77 -4.35
C SER A 164 -4.38 -3.33 -3.89
N ALA A 165 -4.33 -2.39 -4.83
CA ALA A 165 -4.25 -0.95 -4.55
C ALA A 165 -5.41 -0.40 -3.71
N ASP A 166 -6.58 -1.06 -3.69
CA ASP A 166 -7.77 -0.60 -2.98
C ASP A 166 -7.82 -1.06 -1.51
N ILE A 167 -6.92 -1.95 -1.10
CA ILE A 167 -6.91 -2.52 0.25
C ILE A 167 -6.90 -1.43 1.35
N PRO A 168 -6.04 -0.39 1.28
CA PRO A 168 -6.03 0.65 2.32
C PRO A 168 -7.35 1.42 2.41
N ALA A 169 -7.93 1.80 1.26
CA ALA A 169 -9.20 2.51 1.24
C ALA A 169 -10.39 1.63 1.66
N ALA A 170 -10.37 0.33 1.36
CA ALA A 170 -11.42 -0.60 1.74
C ALA A 170 -11.60 -0.71 3.26
N ILE A 171 -10.50 -0.61 4.01
CA ILE A 171 -10.51 -0.64 5.49
C ILE A 171 -10.50 0.76 6.11
N GLY A 172 -10.41 1.82 5.31
CA GLY A 172 -10.24 3.19 5.80
C GLY A 172 -8.96 3.38 6.60
N TRP A 173 -7.84 2.85 6.13
CA TRP A 173 -6.53 2.96 6.77
C TRP A 173 -6.10 4.41 6.93
N SER A 174 -5.61 4.77 8.12
CA SER A 174 -5.26 6.15 8.49
C SER A 174 -3.77 6.36 8.76
N GLY A 175 -2.88 5.47 8.29
CA GLY A 175 -1.44 5.63 8.49
C GLY A 175 -0.89 6.99 8.01
N PRO A 176 -1.26 7.46 6.81
CA PRO A 176 -0.78 8.73 6.26
C PRO A 176 -1.47 9.99 6.82
N LEU A 177 -2.17 9.92 7.97
CA LEU A 177 -3.11 10.97 8.44
C LEU A 177 -2.50 12.38 8.56
N ASN A 178 -1.20 12.47 8.85
CA ASN A 178 -0.51 13.76 8.96
C ASN A 178 -0.25 14.43 7.60
N HIS A 179 -0.36 13.67 6.50
CA HIS A 179 -0.12 14.13 5.13
C HIS A 179 -1.40 14.09 4.27
N GLU A 180 -2.26 13.09 4.47
CA GLU A 180 -3.49 12.89 3.72
C GLU A 180 -4.59 12.30 4.61
N ASN A 181 -5.76 12.96 4.65
CA ASN A 181 -6.90 12.55 5.46
C ASN A 181 -7.85 11.61 4.72
N ASP A 182 -7.76 11.56 3.39
CA ASP A 182 -8.52 10.66 2.53
C ASP A 182 -7.59 9.69 1.79
N VAL A 183 -7.34 8.53 2.40
CA VAL A 183 -6.44 7.49 1.86
C VAL A 183 -6.85 6.99 0.46
N ALA A 184 -8.09 7.24 0.02
CA ALA A 184 -8.53 6.93 -1.33
C ALA A 184 -7.72 7.63 -2.41
N ARG A 185 -7.19 8.82 -2.12
CA ARG A 185 -6.32 9.61 -3.01
C ARG A 185 -4.99 8.89 -3.24
N LEU A 186 -4.38 8.37 -2.17
CA LEU A 186 -3.19 7.52 -2.27
C LEU A 186 -3.50 6.20 -2.98
N CYS A 187 -4.68 5.60 -2.76
CA CYS A 187 -5.10 4.43 -3.51
C CYS A 187 -5.23 4.68 -5.03
N ALA A 188 -5.55 5.90 -5.47
CA ALA A 188 -5.53 6.24 -6.90
C ALA A 188 -4.11 6.19 -7.48
N VAL A 189 -3.11 6.67 -6.74
CA VAL A 189 -1.69 6.53 -7.08
C VAL A 189 -1.27 5.05 -7.10
N LEU A 190 -1.66 4.28 -6.07
CA LEU A 190 -1.40 2.84 -6.03
C LEU A 190 -2.04 2.09 -7.21
N ARG A 191 -3.22 2.51 -7.69
CA ARG A 191 -3.85 1.93 -8.90
C ARG A 191 -3.03 2.23 -10.15
N SER A 192 -2.55 3.47 -10.28
CA SER A 192 -1.64 3.85 -11.36
C SER A 192 -0.36 2.99 -11.32
N TRP A 193 0.18 2.71 -10.13
CA TRP A 193 1.33 1.81 -9.99
C TRP A 193 1.00 0.33 -10.22
N GLU A 194 -0.20 -0.11 -9.85
CA GLU A 194 -0.70 -1.45 -10.15
C GLU A 194 -0.79 -1.67 -11.66
N ASP A 195 -1.22 -0.66 -12.41
CA ASP A 195 -1.33 -0.73 -13.88
C ASP A 195 0.03 -0.55 -14.59
N ARG A 196 0.91 0.36 -14.11
CA ARG A 196 2.22 0.64 -14.73
C ARG A 196 3.32 -0.34 -14.33
N PHE A 197 3.47 -0.58 -13.03
CA PHE A 197 4.58 -1.33 -12.46
C PHE A 197 4.18 -2.74 -11.97
N GLY A 198 2.89 -3.09 -12.06
CA GLY A 198 2.34 -4.32 -11.50
C GLY A 198 2.45 -4.36 -9.97
N ALA A 199 2.31 -3.20 -9.33
CA ALA A 199 2.40 -3.06 -7.89
C ALA A 199 1.32 -3.88 -7.15
N ARG A 200 1.67 -4.45 -5.99
CA ARG A 200 0.73 -5.07 -5.03
C ARG A 200 1.08 -4.62 -3.63
N VAL A 201 0.07 -4.20 -2.85
CA VAL A 201 0.21 -3.97 -1.42
C VAL A 201 0.38 -5.33 -0.73
N VAL A 202 1.54 -5.57 -0.14
CA VAL A 202 1.91 -6.84 0.50
C VAL A 202 1.82 -6.74 2.01
N VAL A 203 2.26 -5.64 2.60
CA VAL A 203 2.23 -5.40 4.05
C VAL A 203 1.56 -4.08 4.35
N LEU A 204 0.74 -4.05 5.40
CA LEU A 204 0.29 -2.85 6.08
C LEU A 204 0.67 -2.94 7.56
N GLY A 205 1.22 -1.86 8.09
CA GLY A 205 1.33 -1.60 9.52
C GLY A 205 0.43 -0.43 9.95
N PHE A 206 0.67 0.09 11.15
CA PHE A 206 -0.05 1.26 11.66
C PHE A 206 0.10 2.46 10.72
N ASP A 207 1.34 2.77 10.33
CA ASP A 207 1.78 3.90 9.52
C ASP A 207 2.81 3.48 8.46
N THR A 208 2.93 2.18 8.20
CA THR A 208 3.86 1.61 7.22
C THR A 208 3.15 0.83 6.13
N MET A 209 3.75 0.79 4.94
CA MET A 209 3.28 -0.01 3.81
C MET A 209 4.46 -0.63 3.09
N VAL A 210 4.32 -1.87 2.64
CA VAL A 210 5.26 -2.49 1.70
C VAL A 210 4.51 -2.94 0.44
N VAL A 211 5.08 -2.58 -0.71
CA VAL A 211 4.54 -2.85 -2.03
C VAL A 211 5.53 -3.70 -2.82
N SER A 212 5.09 -4.83 -3.37
CA SER A 212 5.88 -5.59 -4.35
C SER A 212 5.67 -5.05 -5.75
N VAL A 213 6.69 -5.10 -6.59
CA VAL A 213 6.72 -4.44 -7.90
C VAL A 213 7.29 -5.38 -8.95
N SER A 214 6.44 -5.78 -9.90
CA SER A 214 6.86 -6.71 -10.97
C SER A 214 7.72 -6.05 -12.04
N ARG A 215 7.60 -4.73 -12.25
CA ARG A 215 8.30 -4.01 -13.31
C ARG A 215 9.07 -2.84 -12.70
N PRO A 216 10.15 -3.07 -11.96
CA PRO A 216 10.93 -1.97 -11.38
C PRO A 216 11.57 -1.11 -12.49
N PRO A 217 11.93 0.16 -12.21
CA PRO A 217 12.72 0.95 -13.13
C PRO A 217 14.11 0.31 -13.33
N THR A 218 14.55 0.18 -14.57
CA THR A 218 15.85 -0.46 -14.91
C THR A 218 16.90 0.54 -15.38
N THR A 219 16.50 1.80 -15.58
CA THR A 219 17.40 2.91 -15.89
C THR A 219 17.39 3.97 -14.80
N THR A 220 18.50 4.70 -14.67
CA THR A 220 18.61 5.83 -13.74
C THR A 220 17.55 6.91 -14.01
N ALA A 221 17.27 7.22 -15.27
CA ALA A 221 16.28 8.23 -15.63
C ALA A 221 14.85 7.83 -15.23
N GLU A 222 14.48 6.56 -15.39
CA GLU A 222 13.18 6.05 -14.90
C GLU A 222 13.11 6.09 -13.37
N ALA A 223 14.19 5.71 -12.69
CA ALA A 223 14.25 5.73 -11.22
C ALA A 223 14.18 7.15 -10.66
N GLU A 224 14.84 8.13 -11.29
CA GLU A 224 14.77 9.55 -10.89
C GLU A 224 13.37 10.13 -11.08
N ALA A 225 12.69 9.81 -12.20
CA ALA A 225 11.31 10.21 -12.42
C ALA A 225 10.36 9.59 -11.38
N LEU A 226 10.55 8.30 -11.06
CA LEU A 226 9.74 7.61 -10.04
C LEU A 226 10.02 8.13 -8.62
N ALA A 227 11.25 8.57 -8.33
CA ALA A 227 11.59 9.17 -7.04
C ALA A 227 10.75 10.43 -6.75
N ALA A 228 10.41 11.21 -7.78
CA ALA A 228 9.53 12.36 -7.64
C ALA A 228 8.10 11.94 -7.22
N GLU A 229 7.57 10.86 -7.81
CA GLU A 229 6.28 10.31 -7.39
C GLU A 229 6.33 9.77 -5.95
N HIS A 230 7.40 9.06 -5.57
CA HIS A 230 7.57 8.55 -4.21
C HIS A 230 7.64 9.69 -3.18
N PHE A 231 8.34 10.77 -3.50
CA PHE A 231 8.40 11.96 -2.66
C PHE A 231 7.01 12.58 -2.46
N ALA A 232 6.26 12.78 -3.54
CA ALA A 232 4.89 13.32 -3.45
C ALA A 232 3.93 12.38 -2.70
N PHE A 233 4.11 11.06 -2.84
CA PHE A 233 3.28 10.05 -2.18
C PHE A 233 3.59 9.88 -0.68
N CYS A 234 4.86 9.99 -0.31
CA CYS A 234 5.36 9.79 1.05
C CYS A 234 6.65 10.60 1.24
N PRO A 235 6.53 11.89 1.63
CA PRO A 235 7.69 12.79 1.75
C PRO A 235 8.70 12.31 2.82
N ASP A 236 8.19 11.74 3.92
CA ASP A 236 8.97 11.26 5.07
C ASP A 236 10.03 10.21 4.69
N ASN A 237 9.75 9.38 3.68
CA ASN A 237 10.69 8.38 3.17
C ASN A 237 12.03 8.98 2.70
N ILE A 238 12.02 10.23 2.27
CA ILE A 238 13.23 10.92 1.80
C ILE A 238 13.70 11.88 2.88
N GLN A 239 12.82 12.73 3.43
CA GLN A 239 13.18 13.77 4.40
C GLN A 239 13.78 13.22 5.68
N GLN A 240 13.26 12.08 6.16
CA GLN A 240 13.65 11.49 7.44
C GLN A 240 14.60 10.30 7.28
N SER A 241 15.05 9.99 6.06
CA SER A 241 15.97 8.88 5.80
C SER A 241 17.41 9.33 5.55
N THR A 242 18.33 8.36 5.52
CA THR A 242 19.72 8.60 5.12
C THR A 242 19.88 8.82 3.61
N LEU A 243 18.82 8.57 2.82
CA LEU A 243 18.75 8.79 1.38
C LEU A 243 17.99 10.08 1.07
N ASN A 244 18.39 11.17 1.72
CA ASN A 244 17.67 12.45 1.75
C ASN A 244 17.76 13.32 0.48
N THR A 245 18.01 12.71 -0.67
CA THR A 245 17.97 13.40 -1.96
C THR A 245 17.32 12.50 -3.00
N LEU A 246 16.58 13.08 -3.95
CA LEU A 246 15.94 12.32 -5.02
C LEU A 246 16.92 11.41 -5.78
N PRO A 247 18.13 11.84 -6.19
CA PRO A 247 19.06 10.96 -6.89
C PRO A 247 19.57 9.80 -6.04
N ALA A 248 19.87 10.03 -4.76
CA ALA A 248 20.32 8.97 -3.85
C ALA A 248 19.21 7.95 -3.58
N TYR A 249 17.97 8.42 -3.39
CA TYR A 249 16.81 7.57 -3.24
C TYR A 249 16.53 6.77 -4.52
N ALA A 250 16.57 7.40 -5.69
CA ALA A 250 16.43 6.74 -6.98
C ALA A 250 17.44 5.61 -7.17
N GLU A 251 18.72 5.87 -6.94
CA GLU A 251 19.80 4.89 -7.13
C GLU A 251 19.71 3.72 -6.15
N LYS A 252 19.40 3.99 -4.88
CA LYS A 252 19.51 2.98 -3.81
C LYS A 252 18.20 2.29 -3.45
N ALA A 253 17.07 2.96 -3.59
CA ALA A 253 15.77 2.46 -3.15
C ALA A 253 14.82 2.09 -4.30
N LEU A 254 15.09 2.54 -5.54
CA LEU A 254 14.18 2.31 -6.68
C LEU A 254 14.81 1.50 -7.82
N LEU A 255 16.03 1.82 -8.22
CA LEU A 255 16.69 1.18 -9.35
C LEU A 255 16.81 -0.34 -9.15
N ASN A 256 16.14 -1.10 -10.03
CA ASN A 256 16.02 -2.56 -9.98
C ASN A 256 15.44 -3.13 -8.66
N GLN A 257 14.71 -2.32 -7.87
CA GLN A 257 14.11 -2.78 -6.61
C GLN A 257 12.68 -3.28 -6.81
N GLU A 258 12.46 -4.57 -6.53
CA GLU A 258 11.15 -5.24 -6.65
C GLU A 258 10.24 -5.04 -5.43
N SER A 259 10.68 -4.27 -4.44
CA SER A 259 9.94 -3.96 -3.22
C SER A 259 10.16 -2.52 -2.82
N TRP A 260 9.07 -1.81 -2.52
CA TRP A 260 9.07 -0.45 -2.01
C TRP A 260 8.47 -0.41 -0.61
N ALA A 261 9.15 0.26 0.31
CA ALA A 261 8.67 0.46 1.67
C ALA A 261 8.35 1.94 1.90
N PHE A 262 7.26 2.20 2.60
CA PHE A 262 6.77 3.53 2.94
C PHE A 262 6.49 3.62 4.44
N TRP A 263 6.79 4.77 5.03
CA TRP A 263 6.49 5.11 6.41
C TRP A 263 6.12 6.59 6.50
N TRP A 264 5.03 6.88 7.22
CA TRP A 264 4.56 8.24 7.51
C TRP A 264 4.66 8.48 9.02
N ASP A 265 5.17 9.65 9.46
CA ASP A 265 5.15 10.08 10.88
C ASP A 265 3.93 10.92 11.22
#